data_AF-A0A245ZR79-F1
#
_entry.id   AF-A0A245ZR79-F1
#
_cell.length_a   1.000
_cell.length_b   1.000
_cell.length_c   1.000
_cell.angle_alpha   90.00
_cell.angle_beta   90.00
_cell.angle_gamma   90.00
#
_symmetry.space_group_name_H-M   'P 1'
#
loop_
_entity.id
_entity.type
_entity.pdbx_description
1 polymer ?
#
loop_
_entity_poly.entity_id
_entity_poly.type
_entity_poly.pdbx_seq_one_letter_code
_entity_poly.pdbx_strand_id
1 'polypeptide(L)'
;MDITLRISRSLAARIVSETMRFPVETCGLLLGFDNAVEAIEPCDNVHATPATHFELDPAALFRALRRGRTGGPQVIGHYHSHPSGVAMPSPTDAAQAAPDGAYWLIAAGPELTAWRASGDGAVYGRFDPVALAIAP
;
A
#
# COMPACT_ATOMS: atom_id res chain seq x y z
N MET A 1 14.09 6.67 -14.99
CA MET A 1 14.33 5.24 -14.69
C MET A 1 13.01 4.67 -14.27
N ASP A 2 12.50 3.67 -14.98
CA ASP A 2 11.25 3.02 -14.60
C ASP A 2 11.49 2.21 -13.33
N ILE A 3 10.78 2.56 -12.26
CA ILE A 3 10.88 1.89 -10.97
C ILE A 3 10.03 0.63 -11.03
N THR A 4 10.61 -0.50 -10.64
CA THR A 4 9.91 -1.77 -10.53
C THR A 4 9.91 -2.20 -9.07
N LEU A 5 8.71 -2.38 -8.51
CA LEU A 5 8.52 -2.99 -7.20
C LEU A 5 8.36 -4.50 -7.35
N ARG A 6 9.12 -5.27 -6.57
CA ARG A 6 9.10 -6.74 -6.57
C ARG A 6 8.30 -7.25 -5.39
N ILE A 7 7.47 -8.25 -5.63
CA ILE A 7 6.69 -8.95 -4.60
C ILE A 7 6.56 -10.43 -5.00
N SER A 8 6.51 -11.35 -4.03
CA SER A 8 6.21 -12.75 -4.34
C SER A 8 4.74 -12.93 -4.70
N ARG A 9 4.44 -13.96 -5.49
CA ARG A 9 3.06 -14.36 -5.80
C ARG A 9 2.25 -14.65 -4.54
N SER A 10 2.86 -15.27 -3.55
CA SER A 10 2.21 -15.57 -2.27
C SER A 10 1.80 -14.31 -1.50
N LEU A 11 2.64 -13.28 -1.46
CA LEU A 11 2.32 -12.01 -0.80
C LEU A 11 1.28 -11.21 -1.59
N ALA A 12 1.42 -11.11 -2.91
CA ALA A 12 0.43 -10.44 -3.76
C ALA A 12 -0.96 -11.09 -3.65
N ALA A 13 -1.02 -12.44 -3.71
CA ALA A 13 -2.26 -13.18 -3.54
C ALA A 13 -2.85 -13.01 -2.14
N ARG A 14 -2.01 -12.91 -1.10
CA ARG A 14 -2.47 -12.65 0.27
C ARG A 14 -3.09 -11.27 0.39
N ILE A 15 -2.45 -10.21 -0.13
CA ILE A 15 -3.01 -8.84 -0.19
C ILE A 15 -4.39 -8.88 -0.86
N VAL A 16 -4.48 -9.48 -2.06
CA VAL A 16 -5.76 -9.60 -2.77
C VAL A 16 -6.80 -10.34 -1.93
N SER A 17 -6.44 -11.47 -1.32
CA SER A 17 -7.38 -12.26 -0.52
C SER A 17 -7.93 -11.50 0.70
N GLU A 18 -7.13 -10.71 1.39
CA GLU A 18 -7.57 -9.99 2.59
C GLU A 18 -8.28 -8.67 2.28
N THR A 19 -8.05 -8.12 1.08
CA THR A 19 -8.71 -6.90 0.58
C THR A 19 -10.06 -7.16 -0.07
N MET A 20 -10.46 -8.42 -0.25
CA MET A 20 -11.82 -8.83 -0.70
C MET A 20 -12.93 -8.58 0.34
N ARG A 21 -12.64 -7.86 1.43
CA ARG A 21 -13.65 -7.48 2.41
C ARG A 21 -14.49 -6.35 1.84
N PHE A 22 -15.80 -6.54 1.83
CA PHE A 22 -16.78 -5.54 1.42
C PHE A 22 -17.72 -5.28 2.62
N PRO A 23 -18.22 -4.05 2.84
CA PRO A 23 -18.09 -2.83 2.02
C PRO A 23 -17.00 -1.85 2.48
N VAL A 24 -16.02 -2.28 3.28
CA VAL A 24 -15.00 -1.39 3.88
C VAL A 24 -13.64 -1.58 3.24
N GLU A 25 -12.82 -0.52 3.24
CA GLU A 25 -11.42 -0.58 2.87
C GLU A 25 -10.63 -1.38 3.92
N THR A 26 -9.85 -2.35 3.44
CA THR A 26 -8.82 -3.05 4.23
C THR A 26 -7.49 -2.36 3.97
N CYS A 27 -6.62 -2.23 4.97
CA CYS A 27 -5.27 -1.68 4.80
C CYS A 27 -4.20 -2.50 5.52
N GLY A 28 -2.94 -2.29 5.15
CA GLY A 28 -1.80 -2.86 5.86
C GLY A 28 -0.45 -2.35 5.35
N LEU A 29 0.62 -2.75 6.01
CA LEU A 29 1.97 -2.29 5.74
C LEU A 29 2.69 -3.20 4.75
N LEU A 30 3.50 -2.58 3.88
CA LEU A 30 4.50 -3.27 3.07
C LEU A 30 5.85 -3.18 3.77
N LEU A 31 6.44 -4.34 4.03
CA LEU A 31 7.70 -4.46 4.74
C LEU A 31 8.77 -5.05 3.82
N GLY A 32 9.96 -4.47 3.81
CA GLY A 32 11.07 -4.96 2.98
C GLY A 32 12.22 -3.98 2.88
N PHE A 33 12.94 -4.04 1.76
CA PHE A 33 14.12 -3.22 1.49
C PHE A 33 14.13 -2.76 0.04
N ASP A 34 14.58 -1.52 -0.18
CA ASP A 34 14.58 -0.87 -1.49
C ASP A 34 13.21 -1.02 -2.19
N ASN A 35 13.21 -1.69 -3.35
CA ASN A 35 12.03 -1.92 -4.17
C ASN A 35 11.55 -3.37 -4.08
N ALA A 36 11.71 -4.03 -2.93
CA ALA A 36 11.26 -5.41 -2.72
C ALA A 36 10.40 -5.54 -1.45
N VAL A 37 9.19 -6.05 -1.61
CA VAL A 37 8.31 -6.44 -0.52
C VAL A 37 8.69 -7.85 -0.07
N GLU A 38 9.14 -7.98 1.18
CA GLU A 38 9.53 -9.26 1.80
C GLU A 38 8.47 -9.79 2.76
N ALA A 39 7.65 -8.90 3.32
CA ALA A 39 6.54 -9.25 4.19
C ALA A 39 5.43 -8.21 4.13
N ILE A 40 4.25 -8.60 4.61
CA ILE A 40 3.12 -7.70 4.83
C ILE A 40 2.64 -7.80 6.27
N GLU A 41 2.18 -6.68 6.83
CA GLU A 41 1.50 -6.64 8.13
C GLU A 41 0.11 -6.02 7.96
N PRO A 42 -0.96 -6.86 7.92
CA PRO A 42 -2.33 -6.37 7.93
C PRO A 42 -2.58 -5.48 9.15
N CYS A 43 -3.26 -4.37 8.95
CA CYS A 43 -3.57 -3.40 9.99
C CYS A 43 -5.07 -3.13 10.02
N ASP A 44 -5.58 -2.76 11.20
CA ASP A 44 -6.95 -2.28 11.29
C ASP A 44 -7.07 -0.92 10.60
N ASN A 45 -8.14 -0.76 9.83
CA ASN A 45 -8.57 0.53 9.32
C ASN A 45 -9.34 1.26 10.43
N VAL A 46 -8.71 2.26 11.06
CA VAL A 46 -9.27 3.00 12.20
C VAL A 46 -10.03 4.26 11.80
N HIS A 47 -10.17 4.54 10.50
CA HIS A 47 -10.86 5.73 10.03
C HIS A 47 -12.35 5.70 10.40
N ALA A 48 -12.92 6.86 10.76
CA ALA A 48 -14.33 6.95 11.16
C ALA A 48 -15.33 6.61 10.03
N THR A 49 -14.88 6.69 8.77
CA THR A 49 -15.66 6.35 7.57
C THR A 49 -14.93 5.31 6.71
N PRO A 50 -14.82 4.05 7.17
CA PRO A 50 -13.95 3.03 6.55
C PRO A 50 -14.47 2.51 5.21
N ALA A 51 -15.67 2.89 4.77
CA ALA A 51 -16.23 2.50 3.48
C ALA A 51 -15.57 3.24 2.29
N THR A 52 -14.88 4.35 2.53
CA THR A 52 -14.35 5.25 1.49
C THR A 52 -12.99 5.85 1.83
N HIS A 53 -12.41 5.46 2.96
CA HIS A 53 -11.16 5.98 3.49
C HIS A 53 -10.49 4.87 4.30
N PHE A 54 -9.16 4.91 4.38
CA PHE A 54 -8.41 4.14 5.34
C PHE A 54 -7.53 5.01 6.22
N GLU A 55 -7.31 4.55 7.44
CA GLU A 55 -6.28 5.07 8.34
C GLU A 55 -5.63 3.87 9.01
N LEU A 56 -4.32 3.73 8.85
CA LEU A 56 -3.56 2.66 9.50
C LEU A 56 -3.57 2.88 11.02
N ASP A 57 -3.82 1.84 11.81
CA ASP A 57 -3.59 1.87 13.25
C ASP A 57 -2.16 2.41 13.56
N PRO A 58 -2.03 3.59 14.20
CA PRO A 58 -0.75 4.18 14.50
C PRO A 58 0.12 3.27 15.37
N ALA A 59 -0.47 2.47 16.25
CA ALA A 59 0.28 1.56 17.13
C ALA A 59 0.97 0.45 16.31
N ALA A 60 0.30 -0.10 15.30
CA ALA A 60 0.87 -1.05 14.36
C ALA A 60 2.02 -0.43 13.55
N LEU A 61 1.81 0.77 13.00
CA LEU A 61 2.84 1.51 12.26
C LEU A 61 4.08 1.79 13.12
N PHE A 62 3.91 2.32 14.33
CA PHE A 62 5.04 2.60 15.24
C PHE A 62 5.79 1.32 15.63
N ARG A 63 5.09 0.21 15.86
CA ARG A 63 5.73 -1.08 16.13
C ARG A 63 6.57 -1.54 14.95
N ALA A 64 6.06 -1.42 13.72
CA ALA A 64 6.80 -1.77 12.51
C ALA A 64 8.04 -0.90 12.31
N LEU A 65 7.90 0.42 12.46
CA LEU A 65 9.03 1.36 12.39
C LEU A 65 10.11 1.06 13.45
N ARG A 66 9.71 0.70 14.68
CA ARG A 66 10.68 0.30 15.73
C ARG A 66 11.45 -0.96 15.35
N ARG A 67 10.78 -1.99 14.80
CA ARG A 67 11.46 -3.21 14.35
C ARG A 67 12.43 -2.94 13.20
N GLY A 68 12.08 -2.06 12.28
CA GLY A 68 12.97 -1.62 11.21
C GLY A 68 14.27 -0.99 11.73
N ARG A 69 14.17 -0.17 12.78
CA ARG A 69 15.36 0.46 13.42
C ARG A 69 16.28 -0.54 14.12
N THR A 70 15.77 -1.70 14.53
CA THR A 70 16.55 -2.76 15.18
C THR A 70 17.04 -3.83 14.21
N GLY A 71 17.04 -3.55 12.89
CA GLY A 71 17.55 -4.46 11.85
C GLY A 71 16.51 -5.38 11.21
N GLY A 72 15.22 -5.21 11.52
CA GLY A 72 14.14 -5.90 10.81
C GLY A 72 13.79 -5.26 9.45
N PRO A 73 12.85 -5.85 8.71
CA PRO A 73 12.31 -5.27 7.47
C PRO A 73 11.81 -3.83 7.67
N GLN A 74 12.12 -2.93 6.74
CA GLN A 74 11.69 -1.53 6.80
C GLN A 74 10.25 -1.39 6.34
N VAL A 75 9.53 -0.38 6.85
CA VAL A 75 8.26 0.04 6.23
C VAL A 75 8.60 0.78 4.95
N ILE A 76 8.30 0.19 3.80
CA ILE A 76 8.56 0.77 2.47
C ILE A 76 7.28 1.34 1.84
N GLY A 77 6.13 1.10 2.46
CA GLY A 77 4.84 1.53 1.95
C GLY A 77 3.68 0.86 2.66
N HIS A 78 2.53 0.90 2.02
CA HIS A 78 1.30 0.28 2.49
C HIS A 78 0.45 -0.16 1.31
N TYR A 79 -0.56 -0.96 1.62
CA TYR A 79 -1.61 -1.32 0.68
C TYR A 79 -2.96 -1.01 1.28
N HIS A 80 -3.94 -0.75 0.40
CA HIS A 80 -5.33 -0.66 0.78
C HIS A 80 -6.25 -1.16 -0.35
N SER A 81 -7.54 -1.30 -0.03
CA SER A 81 -8.55 -1.73 -0.99
C SER A 81 -9.51 -0.61 -1.36
N HIS A 82 -9.96 -0.62 -2.60
CA HIS A 82 -11.05 0.23 -3.09
C HIS A 82 -12.29 -0.65 -3.36
N PRO A 83 -13.30 -0.63 -2.45
CA PRO A 83 -14.58 -1.29 -2.68
C PRO A 83 -15.35 -0.80 -3.91
N SER A 84 -14.96 0.35 -4.47
CA SER A 84 -15.50 0.92 -5.72
C SER A 84 -15.18 0.10 -6.97
N GLY A 85 -14.21 -0.82 -6.90
CA GLY A 85 -13.79 -1.65 -8.04
C GLY A 85 -12.73 -1.00 -8.93
N VAL A 86 -12.10 0.11 -8.50
CA VAL A 86 -11.05 0.81 -9.25
C VAL A 86 -9.71 0.74 -8.53
N ALA A 87 -8.76 -0.04 -9.05
CA ALA A 87 -7.41 -0.17 -8.51
C ALA A 87 -6.48 0.97 -8.96
N MET A 88 -6.90 2.22 -8.77
CA MET A 88 -6.11 3.42 -9.08
C MET A 88 -6.16 4.36 -7.87
N PRO A 89 -5.17 5.24 -7.66
CA PRO A 89 -5.27 6.26 -6.64
C PRO A 89 -6.51 7.10 -6.86
N SER A 90 -7.13 7.54 -5.78
CA SER A 90 -8.23 8.47 -5.77
C SER A 90 -7.73 9.90 -5.47
N PRO A 91 -8.55 10.94 -5.71
CA PRO A 91 -8.25 12.28 -5.22
C PRO A 91 -8.08 12.34 -3.69
N THR A 92 -8.81 11.49 -2.96
CA THR A 92 -8.71 11.36 -1.49
C THR A 92 -7.35 10.80 -1.08
N ASP A 93 -6.87 9.74 -1.75
CA ASP A 93 -5.52 9.20 -1.51
C ASP A 93 -4.47 10.29 -1.76
N ALA A 94 -4.61 11.05 -2.84
CA ALA A 94 -3.65 12.07 -3.21
C ALA A 94 -3.56 13.22 -2.19
N ALA A 95 -4.70 13.59 -1.60
CA ALA A 95 -4.79 14.61 -0.57
C ALA A 95 -4.19 14.16 0.77
N GLN A 96 -4.26 12.86 1.08
CA GLN A 96 -3.76 12.29 2.33
C GLN A 96 -2.30 11.82 2.26
N ALA A 97 -1.82 11.47 1.06
CA ALA A 97 -0.46 10.98 0.89
C ALA A 97 0.59 12.09 1.08
N ALA A 98 1.62 11.77 1.85
CA ALA A 98 2.84 12.57 1.90
C ALA A 98 3.71 12.27 0.66
N PRO A 99 4.45 13.26 0.11
CA PRO A 99 5.44 13.04 -0.96
C PRO A 99 6.74 12.41 -0.44
N ASP A 100 6.65 11.30 0.27
CA ASP A 100 7.76 10.68 0.99
C ASP A 100 8.43 9.53 0.24
N GLY A 101 7.96 9.23 -0.98
CA GLY A 101 8.49 8.14 -1.80
C GLY A 101 7.95 6.76 -1.43
N ALA A 102 6.99 6.65 -0.51
CA ALA A 102 6.38 5.39 -0.10
C ALA A 102 5.65 4.71 -1.26
N TYR A 103 5.65 3.38 -1.24
CA TYR A 103 4.84 2.57 -2.14
C TYR A 103 3.39 2.47 -1.67
N TRP A 104 2.47 2.59 -2.61
CA TRP A 104 1.03 2.43 -2.40
C TRP A 104 0.54 1.31 -3.32
N LEU A 105 0.14 0.19 -2.72
CA LEU A 105 -0.47 -0.92 -3.44
C LEU A 105 -1.99 -0.81 -3.31
N ILE A 106 -2.69 -0.68 -4.43
CA ILE A 106 -4.14 -0.46 -4.42
C ILE A 106 -4.81 -1.69 -5.01
N ALA A 107 -5.65 -2.33 -4.21
CA ALA A 107 -6.39 -3.52 -4.60
C ALA A 107 -7.85 -3.16 -4.94
N ALA A 108 -8.39 -3.74 -6.01
CA ALA A 108 -9.82 -3.70 -6.29
C ALA A 108 -10.27 -5.04 -6.91
N GLY A 109 -11.01 -5.82 -6.13
CA GLY A 109 -11.28 -7.22 -6.50
C GLY A 109 -9.97 -7.99 -6.69
N PRO A 110 -9.76 -8.69 -7.82
CA PRO A 110 -8.53 -9.43 -8.08
C PRO A 110 -7.37 -8.56 -8.59
N GLU A 111 -7.63 -7.28 -8.91
CA GLU A 111 -6.64 -6.37 -9.43
C GLU A 111 -5.78 -5.77 -8.31
N LEU A 112 -4.48 -5.66 -8.56
CA LEU A 112 -3.51 -5.05 -7.67
C LEU A 112 -2.54 -4.19 -8.50
N THR A 113 -2.51 -2.90 -8.22
CA THR A 113 -1.62 -1.94 -8.89
C THR A 113 -0.65 -1.33 -7.89
N ALA A 114 0.46 -0.78 -8.38
CA ALA A 114 1.50 -0.18 -7.55
C ALA A 114 1.79 1.27 -7.97
N TRP A 115 1.96 2.12 -6.97
CA TRP A 115 2.17 3.56 -7.11
C TRP A 115 3.27 4.01 -6.17
N ARG A 116 3.93 5.11 -6.52
CA ARG A 116 4.90 5.78 -5.66
C ARG A 116 4.43 7.20 -5.36
N ALA A 117 4.40 7.56 -4.08
CA ALA A 117 4.05 8.91 -3.67
C ALA A 117 5.20 9.89 -3.94
N SER A 118 4.94 10.98 -4.66
CA SER A 118 5.90 12.00 -5.08
C SER A 118 5.31 13.42 -4.95
N GLY A 119 6.16 14.44 -5.03
CA GLY A 119 5.75 15.85 -4.89
C GLY A 119 5.05 16.42 -6.12
N ASP A 120 5.19 15.73 -7.26
CA ASP A 120 4.86 16.18 -8.60
C ASP A 120 4.39 15.02 -9.49
N GLY A 121 3.84 13.97 -8.88
CA GLY A 121 3.47 12.75 -9.57
C GLY A 121 2.38 12.95 -10.64
N ALA A 122 2.46 12.16 -11.71
CA ALA A 122 1.59 12.30 -12.88
C ALA A 122 0.08 12.17 -12.56
N VAL A 123 -0.27 11.39 -11.55
CA VAL A 123 -1.66 11.17 -11.11
C VAL A 123 -1.95 12.05 -9.90
N TYR A 124 -2.90 12.98 -10.09
CA TYR A 124 -3.34 13.97 -9.10
C TYR A 124 -2.22 14.81 -8.46
N GLY A 125 -1.06 14.96 -9.13
CA GLY A 125 0.09 15.68 -8.59
C GLY A 125 0.79 14.96 -7.44
N ARG A 126 0.51 13.66 -7.22
CA ARG A 126 0.96 12.92 -6.05
C ARG A 126 1.50 11.53 -6.34
N PHE A 127 1.06 10.86 -7.41
CA PHE A 127 1.44 9.48 -7.66
C PHE A 127 2.03 9.27 -9.03
N ASP A 128 3.10 8.48 -9.08
CA ASP A 128 3.64 7.91 -10.31
C ASP A 128 3.38 6.40 -10.36
N PRO A 129 3.00 5.85 -11.53
CA PRO A 129 2.81 4.42 -11.68
C PRO A 129 4.13 3.67 -11.50
N VAL A 130 4.07 2.51 -10.83
CA VAL A 130 5.21 1.64 -10.59
C VAL A 130 4.92 0.27 -11.23
N ALA A 131 5.88 -0.26 -11.98
CA ALA A 131 5.74 -1.62 -12.49
C ALA A 131 5.78 -2.62 -11.32
N LEU A 132 4.76 -3.49 -11.21
CA LEU A 132 4.73 -4.54 -10.19
C LEU A 132 5.23 -5.86 -10.78
N ALA A 133 6.45 -6.27 -10.41
CA ALA A 133 7.04 -7.55 -10.81
C ALA A 133 6.69 -8.63 -9.79
N ILE A 134 5.78 -9.53 -10.16
CA ILE A 134 5.36 -10.66 -9.33
C ILE A 134 6.28 -11.86 -9.60
N ALA A 135 7.14 -12.17 -8.64
CA ALA A 135 8.02 -13.33 -8.68
C ALA A 135 7.30 -14.61 -8.19
N PRO A 136 7.76 -15.82 -8.57
CA PRO A 136 7.25 -17.08 -8.03
C PRO A 136 7.22 -17.14 -6.50
#